data_AF-A0A8T4UVN9-F1
#
_entry.id   AF-A0A8T4UVN9-F1
#
_cell.length_a   1.000
_cell.length_b   1.000
_cell.length_c   1.000
_cell.angle_alpha   90.00
_cell.angle_beta   90.00
_cell.angle_gamma   90.00
#
_symmetry.space_group_name_H-M   'P 1'
#
loop_
_entity.id
_entity.type
_entity.pdbx_description
1 polymer ?
#
loop_
_entity_poly.entity_id
_entity_poly.type
_entity_poly.pdbx_seq_one_letter_code
_entity_poly.pdbx_strand_id
1 'polypeptide(L)' 'MDTERGRQSAKEEAVLLALQNDMALIRRDLKIYGMKKNGSTTFVSESMTYDQLWQDALRALKKKFSSP' A
#
# COMPACT_ATOMS: atom_id res chain seq x y z
N MET A 1 -3.82 -21.77 -8.15
CA MET A 1 -3.37 -20.51 -8.76
C MET A 1 -2.47 -19.81 -7.75
N ASP A 2 -1.28 -19.37 -8.16
CA ASP A 2 -0.20 -18.95 -7.28
C ASP A 2 -0.53 -17.65 -6.54
N THR A 3 -1.19 -17.79 -5.39
CA THR A 3 -1.65 -16.68 -4.54
C THR A 3 -0.49 -15.78 -4.12
N GLU A 4 0.71 -16.35 -3.93
CA GLU A 4 1.89 -15.57 -3.56
C GLU A 4 2.38 -14.64 -4.68
N ARG A 5 2.34 -15.08 -5.94
CA ARG A 5 2.71 -14.23 -7.07
C ARG A 5 1.81 -12.99 -7.15
N GLY A 6 0.50 -13.18 -6.94
CA GLY A 6 -0.46 -12.08 -6.90
C GLY A 6 -0.22 -11.12 -5.74
N ARG A 7 0.12 -11.63 -4.55
CA ARG A 7 0.48 -10.80 -3.38
C ARG A 7 1.73 -9.98 -3.64
N GLN A 8 2.78 -10.62 -4.19
CA GLN A 8 4.05 -9.96 -4.47
C GLN A 8 3.89 -8.86 -5.53
N SER A 9 3.17 -9.11 -6.63
CA SER A 9 2.92 -8.08 -7.64
C SER A 9 2.15 -6.87 -7.08
N ALA A 10 1.14 -7.10 -6.25
CA ALA A 10 0.40 -6.01 -5.61
C ALA A 10 1.27 -5.17 -4.67
N LYS A 11 2.16 -5.84 -3.92
CA LYS A 11 3.12 -5.18 -3.04
C LYS A 11 4.08 -4.29 -3.82
N GLU A 12 4.68 -4.82 -4.88
CA GLU A 12 5.63 -4.07 -5.72
C GLU A 12 4.96 -2.84 -6.33
N GLU A 13 3.75 -2.99 -6.88
CA GLU A 13 3.00 -1.88 -7.46
C GLU A 13 2.62 -0.83 -6.41
N ALA A 14 2.16 -1.25 -5.22
CA ALA A 14 1.82 -0.34 -4.14
C ALA A 14 3.05 0.45 -3.65
N VAL A 15 4.19 -0.23 -3.47
CA VAL A 15 5.46 0.41 -3.07
C VAL A 15 5.93 1.40 -4.13
N LEU A 16 5.91 1.02 -5.41
CA LEU A 16 6.30 1.90 -6.50
C LEU A 16 5.44 3.16 -6.55
N LEU A 17 4.12 3.00 -6.45
CA LEU A 17 3.18 4.12 -6.47
C LEU A 17 3.37 5.06 -5.27
N ALA A 18 3.65 4.50 -4.08
CA ALA A 18 3.96 5.31 -2.90
C ALA A 18 5.27 6.10 -3.08
N LEU A 19 6.33 5.45 -3.60
CA LEU A 19 7.62 6.10 -3.84
C LEU A 19 7.51 7.24 -4.87
N GLN A 20 6.74 7.03 -5.95
CA GLN A 20 6.45 8.06 -6.95
C GLN A 20 5.73 9.28 -6.35
N ASN A 21 5.09 9.12 -5.19
CA ASN A 21 4.39 10.18 -4.46
C ASN A 21 5.08 10.53 -3.13
N ASP A 22 6.42 10.42 -3.08
CA ASP A 22 7.26 10.84 -1.95
C ASP A 22 6.90 10.18 -0.60
N MET A 23 6.52 8.91 -0.64
CA MET A 23 6.03 8.16 0.50
C MET A 23 6.69 6.78 0.62
N ALA A 24 7.10 6.41 1.82
CA ALA A 24 7.47 5.04 2.16
C ALA A 24 6.26 4.31 2.78
N LEU A 25 6.09 3.02 2.51
CA LEU A 25 5.03 2.22 3.14
C LEU A 25 5.54 1.52 4.40
N ILE A 26 4.78 1.64 5.48
CA ILE A 26 5.01 0.97 6.75
C ILE A 26 3.82 0.05 7.00
N ARG A 27 4.10 -1.23 7.24
CA ARG A 27 3.10 -2.20 7.67
C ARG A 27 3.10 -2.29 9.19
N ARG A 28 1.90 -2.26 9.79
CA ARG A 28 1.65 -2.57 11.19
C ARG A 28 0.50 -3.57 11.25
N ASP A 29 0.84 -4.84 11.45
CA ASP A 29 -0.12 -5.95 11.39
C ASP A 29 -0.87 -6.01 10.05
N LEU A 30 -2.20 -5.86 10.06
CA LEU A 30 -3.07 -5.80 8.88
C LEU A 30 -3.35 -4.37 8.40
N LYS A 31 -2.55 -3.39 8.84
CA LYS A 31 -2.66 -1.98 8.45
C LYS A 31 -1.44 -1.54 7.65
N ILE A 32 -1.68 -0.75 6.61
CA ILE A 32 -0.65 -0.05 5.85
C ILE A 32 -0.75 1.45 6.11
N TYR A 33 0.39 2.04 6.41
CA TYR A 33 0.58 3.47 6.59
C TYR A 33 1.59 3.97 5.56
N GLY A 34 1.43 5.21 5.15
CA GLY A 34 2.38 5.94 4.34
C GLY A 34 3.15 6.92 5.21
N MET A 35 4.47 6.92 5.13
CA MET A 35 5.35 7.87 5.82
C MET A 35 5.93 8.87 4.82
N LYS A 36 5.75 10.16 5.09
CA LYS A 36 6.32 11.25 4.30
C LYS A 36 7.75 11.58 4.76
N LYS A 37 8.48 12.35 3.94
CA LYS A 37 9.84 12.85 4.25
C LYS A 37 9.97 13.57 5.60
N ASN A 38 8.91 14.25 6.05
CA ASN A 38 8.88 14.94 7.35
C ASN A 38 8.56 14.02 8.55
N GLY A 39 8.52 12.70 8.35
CA GLY A 39 8.22 11.70 9.38
C GLY A 39 6.73 11.55 9.71
N SER A 40 5.85 12.40 9.16
CA SER A 40 4.41 12.24 9.37
C SER A 40 3.89 10.97 8.71
N THR A 41 3.00 10.26 9.40
CA THR A 41 2.36 9.05 8.90
C THR A 41 0.90 9.32 8.54
N THR A 42 0.46 8.81 7.40
CA THR A 42 -0.93 8.84 6.96
C THR A 42 -1.45 7.42 6.83
N PHE A 43 -2.67 7.17 7.27
CA PHE A 43 -3.32 5.88 7.08
C PHE A 43 -3.59 5.65 5.58
N VAL A 44 -3.33 4.43 5.10
CA VAL A 44 -3.57 4.02 3.71
C VAL A 44 -4.72 3.02 3.66
N SER A 45 -4.61 1.90 4.38
CA SER A 45 -5.63 0.86 4.40
C SER A 45 -5.51 -0.03 5.63
N GLU A 46 -6.60 -0.74 5.92
CA GLU A 46 -6.69 -1.86 6.86
C GLU A 46 -7.39 -3.01 6.14
N SER A 47 -6.93 -4.23 6.36
CA SER A 47 -7.44 -5.43 5.70
C SER A 47 -7.91 -6.46 6.73
N MET A 48 -8.82 -7.34 6.32
CA MET A 48 -9.32 -8.42 7.17
C MET A 48 -8.38 -9.63 7.20
N THR A 49 -7.54 -9.79 6.16
CA THR A 49 -6.65 -10.94 6.01
C THR A 49 -5.30 -10.52 5.45
N TYR A 50 -4.27 -11.34 5.71
CA TYR A 50 -2.93 -11.13 5.16
C TYR A 50 -2.90 -11.17 3.63
N ASP A 51 -3.76 -12.00 3.04
CA ASP A 51 -3.81 -12.19 1.58
C ASP A 51 -4.32 -10.95 0.83
N GLN A 52 -5.17 -10.17 1.49
CA GLN A 52 -5.78 -8.97 0.90
C GLN A 52 -4.95 -7.69 1.16
N LEU A 53 -4.00 -7.74 2.09
CA LEU A 53 -3.28 -6.58 2.62
C LEU A 53 -2.70 -5.66 1.53
N TRP A 54 -1.95 -6.23 0.60
CA TRP A 54 -1.30 -5.45 -0.47
C TRP A 54 -2.27 -5.04 -1.58
N GLN A 55 -3.31 -5.82 -1.82
CA GLN A 55 -4.36 -5.48 -2.80
C GLN A 55 -5.20 -4.29 -2.32
N ASP A 56 -5.57 -4.27 -1.04
CA ASP A 56 -6.33 -3.16 -0.47
C ASP A 56 -5.48 -1.89 -0.38
N ALA A 57 -4.20 -2.02 -0.02
CA ALA A 57 -3.26 -0.90 -0.02
C ALA A 57 -3.09 -0.31 -1.43
N LEU A 58 -2.86 -1.17 -2.44
CA LEU A 58 -2.76 -0.75 -3.84
C LEU A 58 -4.02 -0.03 -4.30
N ARG A 59 -5.20 -0.58 -4.00
CA ARG A 59 -6.50 0.04 -4.35
C ARG A 59 -6.66 1.41 -3.70
N ALA A 60 -6.30 1.54 -2.42
CA ALA A 60 -6.37 2.80 -1.68
C ALA A 60 -5.42 3.86 -2.26
N LEU A 61 -4.18 3.48 -2.59
CA LEU A 61 -3.20 4.38 -3.17
C LEU A 61 -3.61 4.82 -4.59
N LYS A 62 -4.08 3.90 -5.43
CA LYS A 62 -4.64 4.24 -6.75
C LYS A 62 -5.77 5.25 -6.60
N LYS A 63 -6.76 4.98 -5.76
CA LYS A 63 -7.86 5.93 -5.50
C LYS A 63 -7.36 7.31 -5.03
N LYS A 64 -6.33 7.35 -4.20
CA LYS A 64 -5.77 8.59 -3.64
C LYS A 64 -5.03 9.43 -4.69
N PHE A 65 -4.32 8.80 -5.63
CA PHE A 65 -3.45 9.47 -6.60
C PHE A 65 -4.01 9.49 -8.03
N SER A 66 -5.17 8.88 -8.28
CA SER A 66 -5.88 8.94 -9.58
C SER A 66 -6.84 10.13 -9.71
N SER A 67 -6.92 11.03 -8.71
CA SER A 67 -7.66 12.30 -8.85
C SER A 67 -6.74 13.40 -9.38
N PRO A 68 -7.17 14.15 -10.42
CA PRO A 68 -6.40 15.25 -11.00
C PRO A 68 -6.15 16.41 -10.03
#